data_AF-A0A7X3M2N3-F1
#
_entry.id   AF-A0A7X3M2N3-F1
#
_cell.length_a   1.000
_cell.length_b   1.000
_cell.length_c   1.000
_cell.angle_alpha   90.00
_cell.angle_beta   90.00
_cell.angle_gamma   90.00
#
_symmetry.space_group_name_H-M   'P 1'
#
loop_
_entity.id
_entity.type
_entity.pdbx_description
1 polymer ?
#
loop_
_entity_poly.entity_id
_entity_poly.type
_entity_poly.pdbx_seq_one_letter_code
_entity_poly.pdbx_strand_id
1 'polypeptide(L)' 'MDKMTNSKTRRKHIRFPHLLIDQIEESMKSENIQNFSAWVVEACRLKAREAGNGKK' A
#
# COMPACT_ATOMS: atom_id res chain seq x y z
N MET A 1 -0.12 27.22 -3.50
CA MET A 1 0.35 25.88 -3.86
C MET A 1 -0.70 24.86 -3.48
N ASP A 2 -1.44 24.44 -4.49
CA ASP A 2 -2.68 23.70 -4.44
C ASP A 2 -2.42 22.26 -3.98
N LYS A 3 -2.67 22.00 -2.69
CA LYS A 3 -2.71 20.63 -2.19
C LYS A 3 -3.96 19.97 -2.77
N MET A 4 -3.80 19.22 -3.86
CA MET A 4 -4.77 18.23 -4.30
C MET A 4 -4.90 17.17 -3.21
N THR A 5 -5.69 17.51 -2.20
CA THR A 5 -5.96 16.70 -1.04
C THR A 5 -7.12 15.85 -1.46
N ASN A 6 -6.88 14.58 -1.78
CA ASN A 6 -7.99 13.64 -1.93
C ASN A 6 -8.70 13.60 -0.58
N SER A 7 -9.83 14.31 -0.47
CA SER A 7 -10.54 14.62 0.78
C SER A 7 -10.98 13.40 1.57
N LYS A 8 -10.82 12.19 1.00
CA LYS A 8 -11.11 10.90 1.62
C LYS A 8 -9.87 10.18 2.18
N THR A 9 -8.68 10.80 2.15
CA THR A 9 -7.42 10.16 2.54
C THR A 9 -6.74 10.88 3.69
N ARG A 10 -6.15 10.13 4.63
CA ARG A 10 -5.38 10.66 5.75
C ARG A 10 -3.94 10.15 5.66
N ARG A 11 -2.96 11.06 5.63
CA ARG A 11 -1.52 10.69 5.67
C ARG A 11 -1.16 10.17 7.06
N LYS A 12 -0.36 9.10 7.11
CA LYS A 12 0.01 8.41 8.36
C LYS A 12 1.51 8.41 8.71
N HIS A 13 2.36 9.07 7.91
CA HIS A 13 3.79 9.27 8.17
C HIS A 13 4.52 8.03 8.73
N ILE A 14 4.35 6.88 8.07
CA ILE A 14 4.98 5.61 8.46
C ILE A 14 6.36 5.45 7.80
N ARG A 15 7.21 4.60 8.39
CA ARG A 15 8.52 4.21 7.85
C ARG A 15 8.48 2.74 7.46
N PHE A 16 9.09 2.41 6.33
CA PHE A 16 9.32 1.03 5.90
C PHE A 16 10.81 0.68 6.09
N PRO A 17 11.14 -0.55 6.49
CA PRO A 17 12.52 -1.05 6.43
C PRO A 17 13.03 -1.03 4.99
N HIS A 18 14.31 -0.70 4.78
CA HIS A 18 14.91 -0.63 3.43
C HIS A 18 14.71 -1.93 2.65
N LEU A 19 15.07 -3.07 3.26
CA LEU A 19 14.90 -4.40 2.67
C LEU A 19 13.48 -4.71 2.22
N LEU A 20 12.48 -4.18 2.94
CA LEU A 20 11.07 -4.38 2.58
C LEU A 20 10.67 -3.53 1.38
N ILE A 21 11.22 -2.31 1.26
CA ILE A 21 10.98 -1.46 0.09
C ILE A 21 11.53 -2.14 -1.17
N ASP A 22 12.76 -2.65 -1.11
CA ASP A 22 13.39 -3.36 -2.24
C ASP A 22 12.52 -4.54 -2.72
N GLN A 23 12.06 -5.38 -1.79
CA GLN A 23 11.17 -6.51 -2.11
C GLN A 23 9.84 -6.06 -2.74
N ILE A 24 9.28 -4.94 -2.27
CA ILE A 24 8.06 -4.38 -2.85
C ILE A 24 8.34 -3.88 -4.27
N GLU A 25 9.43 -3.15 -4.50
CA GLU A 25 9.77 -2.66 -5.84
C GLU A 25 10.02 -3.80 -6.84
N GLU A 26 10.65 -4.89 -6.42
CA GLU A 26 10.79 -6.10 -7.24
C GLU A 26 9.44 -6.75 -7.59
N SER A 27 8.54 -6.82 -6.61
CA SER A 27 7.18 -7.33 -6.81
C SER A 27 6.39 -6.44 -7.78
N MET A 28 6.51 -5.13 -7.62
CA MET A 28 5.86 -4.13 -8.48
C MET A 28 6.34 -4.18 -9.92
N LYS A 29 7.63 -4.44 -10.16
CA LYS A 29 8.17 -4.64 -11.52
C LYS A 29 7.51 -5.84 -12.20
N SER A 30 7.28 -6.92 -11.45
CA SER A 30 6.63 -8.14 -11.96
C SER A 30 5.15 -7.92 -12.28
N GLU A 31 4.45 -7.13 -11.46
CA GLU A 31 3.02 -6.83 -11.64
C GLU A 31 2.73 -5.61 -12.53
N ASN A 32 3.77 -4.96 -13.09
CA ASN A 32 3.68 -3.72 -13.87
C ASN A 32 3.00 -2.54 -13.13
N ILE A 33 3.09 -2.52 -11.80
CA ILE A 33 2.49 -1.45 -10.99
C ILE A 33 3.50 -0.32 -10.85
N GLN A 34 3.11 0.90 -11.25
CA GLN A 34 4.00 2.06 -11.20
C GLN A 34 3.91 2.85 -9.88
N ASN A 35 2.83 2.67 -9.11
CA ASN A 35 2.54 3.48 -7.92
C ASN A 35 2.72 2.69 -6.62
N PHE A 36 3.80 2.96 -5.87
CA PHE A 36 4.10 2.28 -4.60
C PHE A 36 2.94 2.35 -3.61
N SER A 37 2.32 3.53 -3.46
CA SER A 37 1.17 3.71 -2.59
C SER A 37 -0.03 2.87 -3.01
N ALA A 38 -0.26 2.65 -4.31
CA ALA A 38 -1.34 1.82 -4.80
C ALA A 38 -1.09 0.34 -4.45
N TRP A 39 0.14 -0.14 -4.66
CA TRP A 39 0.53 -1.51 -4.29
C TRP A 39 0.35 -1.75 -2.79
N VAL A 40 0.85 -0.85 -1.96
CA VAL A 40 0.72 -0.95 -0.49
C VAL A 40 -0.75 -0.94 -0.05
N VAL A 41 -1.60 -0.12 -0.69
CA VAL A 41 -3.04 -0.07 -0.37
C VAL A 41 -3.73 -1.38 -0.72
N GLU A 42 -3.44 -1.98 -1.87
CA GLU A 42 -4.03 -3.27 -2.26
C GLU A 42 -3.54 -4.41 -1.36
N ALA A 43 -2.23 -4.47 -1.05
CA ALA A 43 -1.69 -5.45 -0.10
C ALA A 43 -2.36 -5.33 1.28
N CYS A 44 -2.56 -4.10 1.77
CA CYS A 44 -3.30 -3.85 3.00
C CYS A 44 -4.77 -4.30 2.90
N ARG A 45 -5.46 -4.03 1.78
CA ARG A 45 -6.85 -4.47 1.55
C ARG A 45 -6.95 -5.99 1.57
N LEU A 46 -6.04 -6.70 0.90
CA LEU A 46 -6.00 -8.16 0.91
C LEU A 46 -5.85 -8.68 2.33
N LYS A 47 -4.84 -8.20 3.08
CA LYS A 47 -4.62 -8.62 4.47
C LYS A 47 -5.80 -8.33 5.39
N ALA A 48 -6.46 -7.18 5.21
CA ALA A 48 -7.64 -6.80 5.98
C ALA A 48 -8.85 -7.68 5.67
N ARG A 49 -9.04 -8.08 4.40
CA ARG A 49 -10.11 -9.02 3.99
C ARG A 49 -9.88 -10.41 4.57
N GLU A 50 -8.65 -10.91 4.50
CA GLU A 50 -8.27 -12.19 5.11
C GLU A 50 -8.50 -12.19 6.63
N ALA A 51 -8.15 -11.09 7.31
CA ALA A 51 -8.40 -10.93 8.74
C ALA A 51 -9.91 -10.83 9.08
N GLY A 52 -10.73 -10.31 8.18
CA GLY A 52 -12.18 -10.23 8.33
C GLY A 52 -12.92 -11.54 8.05
N ASN A 53 -12.36 -12.41 7.21
CA ASN A 53 -12.96 -13.70 6.82
C ASN A 53 -12.75 -14.83 7.84
N GLY A 54 -11.91 -14.62 8.87
CA GLY A 54 -11.69 -15.59 9.95
C GLY A 54 -12.69 -15.50 11.11
N LYS A 55 -13.75 -14.70 10.99
CA LYS A 55 -14.86 -14.64 11.96
C LYS A 55 -16.16 -15.12 11.29
N LYS A 56 -16.29 -16.43 11.10
CA LYS A 56 -17.58 -17.06 10.84
C LYS A 56 -17.65 -18.39 11.55
#